data_AF-A0A8S3J8A3-F1
#
_entry.id   AF-A0A8S3J8A3-F1
#
_cell.length_a   1.000
_cell.length_b   1.000
_cell.length_c   1.000
_cell.angle_alpha   90.00
_cell.angle_beta   90.00
_cell.angle_gamma   90.00
#
_symmetry.space_group_name_H-M   'P 1'
#
loop_
_entity.id
_entity.type
_entity.pdbx_description
1 polymer ?
#
loop_
_entity_poly.entity_id
_entity_poly.type
_entity_poly.pdbx_seq_one_letter_code
_entity_poly.pdbx_strand_id
1 'polypeptide(L)' 'AQYNDCFILTPKELSFDNDNFYERQTLTIARVKDGPQTNLVPIFNGGGFDAVPPQIYPIIIA' A
#
# COMPACT_ATOMS: atom_id res chain seq x y z
N ALA A 1 18.78 10.15 11.10
CA ALA A 1 18.03 8.93 11.42
C ALA A 1 18.12 8.01 10.23
N GLN A 2 18.68 6.81 10.39
CA GLN A 2 18.88 5.84 9.31
C GLN A 2 17.63 4.96 9.23
N TYR A 3 16.84 5.09 8.17
CA TYR A 3 15.67 4.24 7.90
C TYR A 3 16.17 2.85 7.48
N ASN A 4 16.43 1.98 8.46
CA ASN A 4 16.99 0.64 8.24
C ASN A 4 15.96 -0.40 7.77
N ASP A 5 14.69 -0.01 7.64
CA ASP A 5 13.59 -0.85 7.16
C ASP A 5 12.99 -0.21 5.89
N CYS A 6 13.70 -0.35 4.77
CA CYS A 6 13.26 0.18 3.50
C CYS A 6 12.33 -0.82 2.80
N PHE A 7 11.13 -0.37 2.41
CA PHE A 7 10.21 -1.11 1.53
C PHE A 7 10.27 -0.51 0.13
N ILE A 8 10.31 -1.38 -0.87
CA ILE A 8 10.17 -1.02 -2.28
C ILE A 8 8.76 -1.39 -2.71
N LEU A 9 8.00 -0.40 -3.17
CA LEU A 9 6.63 -0.52 -3.66
C LEU A 9 6.63 -0.35 -5.18
N THR A 10 6.08 -1.31 -5.91
CA THR A 10 5.93 -1.23 -7.38
C THR A 10 4.52 -1.67 -7.80
N PRO A 11 3.68 -0.77 -8.35
CA PRO A 11 3.91 0.68 -8.47
C PRO A 11 3.91 1.39 -7.10
N LYS A 12 4.31 2.67 -7.06
CA LYS A 12 4.31 3.46 -5.80
C LYS A 12 2.90 3.77 -5.29
N GLU A 13 1.95 3.84 -6.20
CA GLU A 13 0.54 4.10 -5.95
C GLU A 13 -0.30 3.30 -6.96
N LEU A 14 -1.53 3.00 -6.59
CA LEU A 14 -2.55 2.47 -7.49
C LEU A 14 -3.53 3.61 -7.80
N SER A 15 -3.85 3.79 -9.07
CA SER A 15 -4.82 4.77 -9.54
C SER A 15 -5.97 4.06 -10.22
N PHE A 16 -7.19 4.45 -9.88
CA PHE A 16 -8.41 3.86 -10.40
C PHE A 16 -9.23 4.92 -11.15
N ASP A 17 -9.67 4.59 -12.35
CA ASP A 17 -10.55 5.39 -13.20
C ASP A 17 -11.64 4.52 -13.83
N ASN A 18 -12.48 5.12 -14.69
CA ASN A 18 -13.59 4.40 -15.32
C ASN A 18 -13.13 3.22 -16.20
N ASP A 19 -11.90 3.25 -16.70
CA ASP A 19 -11.38 2.23 -17.60
C ASP A 19 -10.84 1.03 -16.82
N ASN A 20 -10.28 1.23 -15.62
CA ASN A 20 -9.60 0.17 -14.87
C ASN A 20 -10.23 -0.18 -13.49
N PHE A 21 -11.34 0.47 -13.10
CA PHE A 21 -11.95 0.31 -11.76
C PHE A 21 -12.26 -1.14 -11.40
N TYR A 22 -12.72 -1.93 -12.38
CA TYR A 22 -13.10 -3.33 -12.20
C TYR A 22 -11.96 -4.31 -12.50
N GLU A 23 -10.79 -3.81 -12.89
CA GLU A 23 -9.65 -4.63 -13.24
C GLU A 23 -8.81 -4.99 -12.01
N ARG A 24 -8.19 -6.17 -12.05
CA ARG A 24 -7.28 -6.59 -10.98
C ARG A 24 -5.99 -5.78 -11.06
N GLN A 25 -5.75 -4.99 -10.03
CA GLN A 25 -4.47 -4.29 -9.85
C GLN A 25 -3.47 -5.15 -9.05
N THR A 26 -2.18 -4.99 -9.34
CA THR A 26 -1.10 -5.71 -8.66
C THR A 26 -0.14 -4.72 -8.01
N LEU A 27 0.05 -4.84 -6.69
CA LEU A 27 1.08 -4.12 -5.93
C LEU A 27 2.14 -5.12 -5.47
N THR A 28 3.38 -4.89 -5.86
CA THR A 28 4.54 -5.65 -5.37
C THR A 28 5.19 -4.89 -4.22
N ILE A 29 5.39 -5.59 -3.11
CA ILE A 29 6.04 -5.05 -1.91
C ILE A 29 7.27 -5.91 -1.63
N ALA A 30 8.44 -5.29 -1.64
CA ALA A 30 9.69 -5.94 -1.29
C ALA A 30 10.32 -5.29 -0.07
N ARG A 31 10.65 -6.11 0.93
CA ARG A 31 11.43 -5.70 2.10
C ARG A 31 12.91 -5.88 1.77
N VAL A 32 13.71 -4.81 1.91
CA VAL A 32 15.14 -4.84 1.51
C VAL A 32 16.02 -5.65 2.47
N LYS A 33 15.59 -5.78 3.73
CA LYS A 33 16.30 -6.48 4.80
C LYS A 33 15.30 -7.13 5.74
N ASP A 34 15.62 -8.29 6.29
CA ASP A 34 14.83 -8.92 7.35
C ASP A 34 14.65 -8.00 8.57
N GLY A 35 13.45 -7.99 9.12
CA GLY A 35 13.08 -7.17 10.25
C GLY A 35 11.82 -7.68 10.92
N PRO A 36 11.37 -7.05 12.01
CA PRO A 36 10.13 -7.43 12.67
C PRO A 36 8.93 -7.21 11.75
N GLN A 37 7.81 -7.84 12.12
CA GLN A 37 6.52 -7.60 11.46
C GLN A 37 6.26 -6.10 11.34
N THR A 38 5.85 -5.66 10.15
CA THR A 38 5.54 -4.27 9.87
C THR A 38 4.13 -4.15 9.31
N ASN A 39 3.36 -3.20 9.86
CA ASN A 39 2.03 -2.87 9.37
C ASN A 39 2.14 -1.64 8.48
N LEU A 40 1.83 -1.79 7.20
CA LEU A 40 1.72 -0.69 6.24
C LEU A 40 0.25 -0.26 6.19
N VAL A 41 -0.02 1.00 6.54
CA VAL A 41 -1.36 1.59 6.47
C VAL A 41 -1.46 2.38 5.17
N PRO A 42 -2.36 2.01 4.25
CA PRO A 42 -2.50 2.73 2.99
C PRO A 42 -3.07 4.13 3.20
N ILE A 43 -2.87 5.01 2.22
CA ILE A 43 -3.55 6.31 2.16
C ILE A 43 -4.56 6.22 1.03
N PHE A 44 -5.82 6.54 1.34
CA PHE A 44 -6.93 6.50 0.40
C PHE A 44 -7.37 7.93 0.08
N ASN A 45 -7.51 8.27 -1.20
CA ASN A 45 -7.86 9.62 -1.64
C ASN A 45 -8.83 9.59 -2.83
N GLY A 46 -9.90 10.39 -2.75
CA GLY A 46 -10.83 10.63 -3.85
C GLY A 46 -11.77 9.47 -4.16
N GLY A 47 -12.73 9.69 -5.09
CA GLY A 47 -13.60 8.63 -5.60
C GLY A 47 -14.46 7.90 -4.56
N GLY A 48 -14.68 8.49 -3.37
CA GLY A 48 -15.34 7.84 -2.23
C GLY A 48 -14.41 6.99 -1.36
N PHE A 49 -13.15 6.77 -1.78
CA PHE A 49 -12.13 6.09 -0.97
C PHE A 49 -11.71 6.91 0.24
N ASP A 50 -11.86 8.24 0.19
CA ASP A 50 -11.63 9.17 1.30
C ASP A 50 -12.59 8.93 2.49
N ALA A 51 -13.77 8.34 2.25
CA ALA A 51 -14.70 7.94 3.30
C ALA A 51 -14.35 6.58 3.96
N VAL A 52 -13.37 5.85 3.41
CA VAL A 52 -12.95 4.53 3.90
C VAL A 52 -11.83 4.70 4.93
N PRO A 53 -11.98 4.26 6.20
CA PRO A 53 -10.91 4.34 7.18
C PRO A 53 -9.74 3.43 6.80
N PRO A 54 -8.52 3.93 6.55
CA PRO A 54 -7.41 3.07 6.14
C PRO A 54 -6.90 2.16 7.27
N GLN A 55 -7.14 2.52 8.53
CA GLN A 55 -6.61 1.81 9.70
C GLN A 55 -7.20 0.40 9.87
N ILE A 56 -8.36 0.13 9.25
CA ILE A 56 -8.99 -1.21 9.29
C ILE A 56 -8.55 -2.10 8.12
N TYR A 57 -7.72 -1.60 7.19
CA TYR A 57 -7.17 -2.34 6.06
C TYR A 57 -5.62 -2.29 6.04
N PRO A 58 -4.93 -2.70 7.11
CA PRO A 58 -3.47 -2.75 7.10
C PRO A 58 -2.96 -3.87 6.20
N ILE A 59 -1.83 -3.62 5.54
CA ILE A 59 -1.03 -4.67 4.90
C ILE A 59 0.03 -5.12 5.90
N ILE A 60 0.00 -6.39 6.26
CA ILE A 60 0.92 -6.97 7.24
C ILE A 60 2.05 -7.67 6.48
N ILE A 61 3.28 -7.21 6.69
CA ILE A 61 4.49 -7.87 6.19
C ILE A 61 5.19 -8.52 7.37
N ALA A 62 5.12 -9.85 7.47
CA ALA A 62 5.82 -10.66 8.45
C ALA A 62 7.28 -10.90 8.04
#